data_AF-A0A1E4ZP77-F1
#
_entry.id   AF-A0A1E4ZP77-F1
#
_cell.length_a   1.000
_cell.length_b   1.000
_cell.length_c   1.000
_cell.angle_alpha   90.00
_cell.angle_beta   90.00
_cell.angle_gamma   90.00
#
_symmetry.space_group_name_H-M   'P 1'
#
loop_
_entity.id
_entity.type
_entity.pdbx_description
1 polymer ?
#
loop_
_entity_poly.entity_id
_entity_poly.type
_entity_poly.pdbx_seq_one_letter_code
_entity_poly.pdbx_strand_id
1 'polypeptide(L)'
;MKISKILSYVILVVGAIGAVLLFLMGNNFTDLMATYGITEAKDLVKDQSASAFAEATALVSPMYNLTLVIIVIIIIATLIAVFSALIKNPAGLKKAGIGIVAFLIVIGIGYTLSSGVETPMNDGQVLSASGSKWVGTGLHAFYLLAAIAVGLMVVSGIKKLIGK
;
A
#
# COMPACT_ATOMS: atom_id res chain seq x y z
N MET A 1 14.29 11.67 30.74
CA MET A 1 12.90 11.23 30.47
C MET A 1 12.95 9.86 29.77
N LYS A 2 12.09 8.88 30.12
CA LYS A 2 12.13 7.54 29.46
C LYS A 2 11.79 7.69 27.98
N ILE A 3 12.50 6.97 27.09
CA ILE A 3 12.29 7.01 25.63
C ILE A 3 10.83 6.75 25.22
N SER A 4 10.13 5.89 25.97
CA SER A 4 8.71 5.60 25.79
C SER A 4 7.81 6.82 25.99
N LYS A 5 8.17 7.74 26.88
CA LYS A 5 7.41 8.98 27.12
C LYS A 5 7.62 9.98 25.98
N ILE A 6 8.85 10.09 25.46
CA ILE A 6 9.17 10.97 24.33
C ILE A 6 8.38 10.54 23.09
N LEU A 7 8.38 9.24 22.78
CA LEU A 7 7.65 8.72 21.62
C LEU A 7 6.14 8.98 21.71
N SER A 8 5.55 8.78 22.88
CA SER A 8 4.13 9.06 23.11
C SER A 8 3.78 10.54 22.87
N TYR A 9 4.61 11.47 23.35
CA TYR A 9 4.40 12.89 23.10
C TYR A 9 4.54 13.27 21.64
N VAL A 10 5.51 12.70 20.92
CA VAL A 10 5.65 12.94 19.47
C VAL A 10 4.40 12.49 18.72
N ILE A 11 3.88 11.30 19.02
CA ILE A 11 2.65 10.79 18.38
C ILE A 11 1.47 11.71 18.67
N LEU A 12 1.33 12.17 19.91
CA LEU A 12 0.25 13.08 20.31
C LEU A 12 0.35 14.42 19.57
N VAL A 13 1.54 15.00 19.49
CA VAL A 13 1.77 16.27 18.75
C VAL A 13 1.48 16.11 17.26
N VAL A 14 1.96 15.03 16.63
CA VAL A 14 1.69 14.75 15.21
C VAL A 14 0.20 14.56 14.97
N GLY A 15 -0.50 13.84 15.85
CA GLY A 15 -1.95 13.68 15.79
C GLY A 15 -2.70 15.02 15.95
N ALA A 16 -2.26 15.87 16.87
CA ALA A 16 -2.83 17.21 17.05
C ALA A 16 -2.60 18.09 15.82
N ILE A 17 -1.40 18.07 15.23
CA ILE A 17 -1.12 18.78 13.97
C ILE A 17 -2.04 18.27 12.86
N GLY A 18 -2.20 16.96 12.71
CA GLY A 18 -3.11 16.37 11.73
C GLY A 18 -4.56 16.82 11.92
N ALA A 19 -5.04 16.85 13.16
CA ALA A 19 -6.39 17.33 13.48
C ALA A 19 -6.58 18.82 13.17
N VAL A 20 -5.58 19.66 13.48
CA VAL A 20 -5.58 21.08 13.14
C VAL A 20 -5.59 21.28 11.63
N LEU A 21 -4.75 20.58 10.89
CA LEU A 21 -4.73 20.66 9.42
C LEU A 21 -6.04 20.21 8.80
N LEU A 22 -6.66 19.14 9.32
CA LEU A 22 -7.96 18.66 8.86
C LEU A 22 -9.06 19.71 9.12
N PHE A 23 -9.05 20.32 10.31
CA PHE A 23 -10.00 21.37 10.65
C PHE A 23 -9.84 22.61 9.76
N LEU A 24 -8.60 23.06 9.55
CA LEU A 24 -8.30 24.19 8.64
C LEU A 24 -8.74 23.87 7.21
N MET A 25 -8.41 22.67 6.72
CA MET A 25 -8.84 22.20 5.40
C MET A 25 -10.36 22.24 5.27
N GLY A 26 -11.10 21.63 6.21
CA GLY A 26 -12.56 21.55 6.16
C GLY A 26 -13.25 22.92 6.12
N ASN A 27 -12.77 23.87 6.92
CA ASN A 27 -13.31 25.23 6.93
C ASN A 27 -13.07 25.94 5.60
N ASN A 28 -11.83 25.90 5.10
CA ASN A 28 -11.47 26.58 3.85
C ASN A 28 -12.14 25.96 2.60
N PHE A 29 -12.43 24.65 2.61
CA PHE A 29 -13.19 23.99 1.53
C PHE A 29 -14.61 24.52 1.41
N THR A 30 -15.25 24.87 2.54
CA THR A 30 -16.61 25.41 2.56
C THR A 30 -16.65 26.79 1.89
N ASP A 31 -15.65 27.63 2.17
CA ASP A 31 -15.51 28.97 1.56
C ASP A 31 -15.19 28.87 0.06
N LEU A 32 -14.35 27.91 -0.33
CA LEU A 32 -13.99 27.68 -1.73
C LEU A 32 -15.21 27.23 -2.55
N MET A 33 -16.02 26.32 -2.00
CA MET A 33 -17.28 25.89 -2.64
C MET A 33 -18.26 27.06 -2.82
N ALA A 34 -18.38 27.94 -1.83
CA ALA A 34 -19.22 29.14 -1.92
C ALA A 34 -18.73 30.12 -3.01
N THR A 35 -17.41 30.29 -3.14
CA THR A 35 -16.79 31.20 -4.12
C THR A 35 -17.03 30.76 -5.56
N TYR A 36 -16.97 29.45 -5.82
CA TYR A 36 -17.15 28.87 -7.15
C TYR A 36 -18.59 28.42 -7.45
N GLY A 37 -19.53 28.59 -6.50
CA GLY A 37 -20.94 28.22 -6.66
C GLY A 37 -21.18 26.70 -6.70
N ILE A 38 -20.32 25.92 -6.04
CA ILE A 38 -20.30 24.46 -6.09
C ILE A 38 -20.97 23.89 -4.82
N THR A 39 -21.83 22.88 -4.98
CA THR A 39 -22.52 22.24 -3.84
C THR A 39 -21.76 21.02 -3.30
N GLU A 40 -20.97 20.34 -4.13
CA GLU A 40 -20.25 19.13 -3.75
C GLU A 40 -18.73 19.28 -3.95
N ALA A 41 -17.94 18.92 -2.93
CA ALA A 41 -16.49 19.08 -2.97
C ALA A 41 -15.81 18.31 -4.13
N LYS A 42 -16.42 17.24 -4.64
CA LYS A 42 -15.88 16.48 -5.80
C LYS A 42 -15.86 17.33 -7.07
N ASP A 43 -16.77 18.28 -7.20
CA ASP A 43 -16.89 19.12 -8.40
C ASP A 43 -15.77 20.17 -8.47
N LEU A 44 -15.11 20.48 -7.34
CA LEU A 44 -13.87 21.28 -7.31
C LEU A 44 -12.71 20.62 -8.07
N VAL A 45 -12.77 19.30 -8.25
CA VAL A 45 -11.67 18.48 -8.79
C VAL A 45 -12.03 17.91 -10.18
N LYS A 46 -13.23 18.20 -10.68
CA LYS A 46 -13.75 17.61 -11.91
C LYS A 46 -13.01 18.06 -13.16
N ASP A 47 -12.48 19.27 -13.16
CA ASP A 47 -11.66 19.82 -14.23
C ASP A 47 -10.27 20.17 -13.70
N GLN A 48 -9.25 19.39 -14.08
CA GLN A 48 -7.86 19.58 -13.65
C GLN A 48 -7.25 20.90 -14.16
N SER A 49 -7.89 21.58 -15.11
CA SER A 49 -7.40 22.85 -15.67
C SER A 49 -8.04 24.10 -15.04
N ALA A 50 -9.05 23.93 -14.19
CA ALA A 50 -9.76 25.04 -13.54
C ALA A 50 -8.96 25.64 -12.36
N SER A 51 -9.12 26.94 -12.12
CA SER A 51 -8.52 27.62 -10.95
C SER A 51 -8.99 27.02 -9.62
N ALA A 52 -10.23 26.53 -9.57
CA ALA A 52 -10.79 25.82 -8.42
C ALA A 52 -9.99 24.55 -8.05
N PHE A 53 -9.44 23.83 -9.04
CA PHE A 53 -8.62 22.64 -8.79
C PHE A 53 -7.29 22.99 -8.15
N ALA A 54 -6.63 24.06 -8.63
CA ALA A 54 -5.37 24.53 -8.05
C ALA A 54 -5.53 24.96 -6.59
N GLU A 55 -6.61 25.69 -6.28
CA GLU A 55 -6.92 26.13 -4.92
C GLU A 55 -7.30 24.95 -4.01
N ALA A 56 -8.17 24.04 -4.47
CA ALA A 56 -8.52 22.84 -3.71
C ALA A 56 -7.29 21.96 -3.41
N THR A 57 -6.38 21.82 -4.38
CA THR A 57 -5.12 21.09 -4.22
C THR A 57 -4.23 21.75 -3.17
N ALA A 58 -4.13 23.08 -3.19
CA ALA A 58 -3.36 23.83 -2.19
C ALA A 58 -3.90 23.63 -0.76
N LEU A 59 -5.22 23.50 -0.58
CA LEU A 59 -5.83 23.23 0.72
C LEU A 59 -5.52 21.83 1.25
N VAL A 60 -5.47 20.81 0.40
CA VAL A 60 -5.18 19.41 0.81
C VAL A 60 -3.68 19.15 0.97
N SER A 61 -2.83 19.90 0.25
CA SER A 61 -1.38 19.69 0.19
C SER A 61 -0.67 19.58 1.55
N PRO A 62 -0.94 20.42 2.56
CA PRO A 62 -0.32 20.29 3.88
C PRO A 62 -0.62 18.95 4.56
N MET A 63 -1.86 18.47 4.46
CA MET A 63 -2.28 17.19 5.03
C MET A 63 -1.65 16.02 4.26
N TYR A 64 -1.61 16.11 2.93
CA TYR A 64 -0.95 15.12 2.09
C TYR A 64 0.55 15.00 2.40
N ASN A 65 1.26 16.12 2.53
CA ASN A 65 2.68 16.12 2.88
C ASN A 65 2.93 15.52 4.27
N LEU A 66 2.08 15.82 5.26
CA LEU A 66 2.15 15.20 6.57
C LEU A 66 1.99 13.67 6.48
N THR A 67 1.01 13.19 5.73
CA THR A 67 0.80 11.76 5.50
C THR A 67 2.00 11.10 4.85
N LEU A 68 2.60 11.71 3.81
CA LEU A 68 3.79 11.18 3.16
C LEU A 68 4.97 11.05 4.14
N VAL A 69 5.21 12.07 4.96
CA VAL A 69 6.27 12.04 5.98
C VAL A 69 6.03 10.90 6.98
N ILE A 70 4.80 10.75 7.47
CA ILE A 70 4.44 9.68 8.41
C ILE A 70 4.63 8.30 7.77
N ILE A 71 4.19 8.11 6.53
CA ILE A 71 4.38 6.86 5.78
C ILE A 71 5.87 6.51 5.70
N VAL A 72 6.72 7.46 5.33
CA VAL A 72 8.17 7.25 5.24
C VAL A 72 8.75 6.85 6.60
N ILE A 73 8.36 7.54 7.69
CA ILE A 73 8.81 7.20 9.04
C ILE A 73 8.38 5.79 9.44
N ILE A 74 7.12 5.41 9.16
CA ILE A 74 6.58 4.09 9.47
C ILE A 74 7.31 3.00 8.69
N ILE A 75 7.57 3.22 7.39
CA ILE A 75 8.34 2.30 6.56
C ILE A 75 9.72 2.08 7.17
N ILE A 76 10.45 3.15 7.50
CA ILE A 76 11.78 3.06 8.10
C ILE A 76 11.72 2.33 9.45
N ALA A 77 10.80 2.70 10.33
CA ALA A 77 10.65 2.08 11.65
C ALA A 77 10.33 0.59 11.54
N THR A 78 9.45 0.22 10.60
CA THR A 78 9.06 -1.17 10.35
C THR A 78 10.22 -1.97 9.79
N LEU A 79 10.96 -1.44 8.82
CA LEU A 79 12.16 -2.10 8.30
C LEU A 79 13.19 -2.32 9.41
N ILE A 80 13.49 -1.29 10.20
CA ILE A 80 14.43 -1.40 11.33
C ILE A 80 13.95 -2.48 12.31
N ALA A 81 12.66 -2.49 12.66
CA ALA A 81 12.10 -3.47 13.58
C ALA A 81 12.17 -4.91 13.03
N VAL A 82 11.78 -5.11 11.77
CA VAL A 82 11.81 -6.41 11.09
C VAL A 82 13.24 -6.93 10.99
N PHE A 83 14.18 -6.14 10.46
CA PHE A 83 15.57 -6.59 10.33
C PHE A 83 16.23 -6.79 11.68
N SER A 84 15.99 -5.91 12.67
CA SER A 84 16.51 -6.09 14.03
C SER A 84 15.97 -7.37 14.68
N ALA A 85 14.70 -7.69 14.48
CA ALA A 85 14.08 -8.90 15.01
C ALA A 85 14.62 -10.17 14.32
N LEU A 86 14.84 -10.12 13.01
CA LEU A 86 15.40 -11.24 12.23
C LEU A 86 16.86 -11.52 12.59
N ILE A 87 17.70 -10.50 12.69
CA ILE A 87 19.14 -10.65 13.02
C ILE A 87 19.32 -11.24 14.42
N LYS A 88 18.49 -10.83 15.38
CA LYS A 88 18.53 -11.37 16.76
C LYS A 88 18.08 -12.83 16.84
N ASN A 89 17.41 -13.35 15.81
CA ASN A 89 16.85 -14.70 15.78
C ASN A 89 17.36 -15.49 14.56
N PRO A 90 18.53 -16.14 14.64
CA PRO A 90 19.13 -16.84 13.49
C PRO A 90 18.22 -17.94 12.91
N ALA A 91 17.44 -18.62 13.75
CA ALA A 91 16.44 -19.59 13.30
C ALA A 91 15.29 -18.94 12.52
N GLY A 92 14.83 -17.76 12.96
CA GLY A 92 13.80 -16.97 12.28
C GLY A 92 14.30 -16.43 10.94
N LEU A 93 15.53 -15.94 10.89
CA LEU A 93 16.18 -15.48 9.65
C LEU A 93 16.28 -16.60 8.62
N LYS A 94 16.68 -17.82 9.02
CA LYS A 94 16.72 -18.97 8.11
C LYS A 94 15.34 -19.30 7.55
N LYS A 95 14.30 -19.31 8.39
CA LYS A 95 12.91 -19.57 7.94
C LYS A 95 12.41 -18.49 6.99
N ALA A 96 12.67 -17.21 7.30
CA ALA A 96 12.34 -16.10 6.41
C ALA A 96 13.06 -16.22 5.05
N GLY A 97 14.35 -16.56 5.06
CA GLY A 97 15.12 -16.80 3.85
C GLY A 97 14.56 -17.94 3.00
N ILE A 98 14.17 -19.07 3.60
CA ILE A 98 13.50 -20.18 2.89
C ILE A 98 12.18 -19.70 2.27
N GLY A 99 11.39 -18.92 3.01
CA GLY A 99 10.14 -18.34 2.50
C GLY A 99 10.36 -17.42 1.30
N ILE A 100 11.37 -16.55 1.35
CA ILE A 100 11.74 -15.66 0.25
C ILE A 100 12.18 -16.47 -0.98
N VAL A 101 13.06 -17.46 -0.81
CA VAL A 101 13.52 -18.30 -1.92
C VAL A 101 12.35 -19.08 -2.53
N ALA A 102 11.48 -19.67 -1.72
CA ALA A 102 10.29 -20.37 -2.22
C ALA A 102 9.35 -19.43 -2.99
N PHE A 103 9.14 -18.21 -2.50
CA PHE A 103 8.34 -17.21 -3.18
C PHE A 103 8.96 -16.76 -4.51
N LEU A 104 10.29 -16.59 -4.56
CA LEU A 104 11.00 -16.28 -5.80
C LEU A 104 10.92 -17.42 -6.82
N ILE A 105 10.94 -18.68 -6.38
CA ILE A 105 10.72 -19.84 -7.26
C ILE A 105 9.31 -19.77 -7.87
N VAL A 106 8.29 -19.48 -7.07
CA VAL A 106 6.91 -19.31 -7.54
C VAL A 106 6.81 -18.17 -8.57
N ILE A 107 7.42 -17.02 -8.30
CA ILE A 107 7.48 -15.91 -9.26
C ILE A 107 8.20 -16.34 -10.54
N GLY A 108 9.31 -17.05 -10.42
CA GLY A 108 10.06 -17.57 -11.57
C GLY A 108 9.21 -18.49 -12.45
N ILE A 109 8.46 -19.42 -11.83
CA ILE A 109 7.50 -20.28 -12.54
C ILE A 109 6.39 -19.44 -13.19
N GLY A 110 5.83 -18.47 -12.45
CA GLY A 110 4.83 -17.55 -13.01
C GLY A 110 5.34 -16.76 -14.20
N TYR A 111 6.62 -16.35 -14.18
CA TYR A 111 7.25 -15.56 -15.24
C TYR A 111 7.54 -16.37 -16.50
N THR A 112 7.89 -17.66 -16.36
CA THR A 112 8.08 -18.55 -17.51
C THR A 112 6.77 -18.95 -18.16
N LEU A 113 5.69 -19.06 -17.38
CA LEU A 113 4.33 -19.32 -17.87
C LEU A 113 3.67 -18.08 -18.50
N SER A 114 4.06 -16.88 -18.05
CA SER A 114 3.49 -15.62 -18.52
C SER A 114 4.01 -15.24 -19.91
N SER A 115 3.09 -14.84 -20.78
CA SER A 115 3.41 -14.22 -22.08
C SER A 115 3.20 -12.72 -22.01
N GLY A 116 4.07 -11.97 -22.69
CA GLY A 116 3.95 -10.52 -22.80
C GLY A 116 3.44 -10.14 -24.18
N VAL A 117 2.17 -9.80 -24.27
CA VAL A 117 1.56 -9.27 -25.51
C VAL A 117 1.08 -7.87 -25.21
N GLU A 118 1.24 -6.95 -26.17
CA GLU A 118 0.67 -5.62 -26.03
C GLU A 118 -0.83 -5.73 -25.83
N THR A 119 -1.30 -5.22 -24.70
CA THR A 119 -2.69 -5.43 -24.28
C THR A 119 -3.37 -4.08 -24.22
N PRO A 120 -4.43 -3.83 -25.01
CA PRO A 120 -5.19 -2.59 -24.91
C PRO A 120 -5.84 -2.51 -23.52
N MET A 121 -5.72 -1.35 -22.89
CA MET A 121 -6.30 -1.04 -21.58
C MET A 121 -7.65 -0.31 -21.75
N ASN A 122 -8.48 -0.33 -20.70
CA ASN A 122 -9.81 0.29 -20.71
C ASN A 122 -9.79 1.83 -20.79
N ASP A 123 -8.62 2.45 -20.61
CA ASP A 123 -8.37 3.89 -20.73
C ASP A 123 -7.90 4.29 -22.14
N GLY A 124 -7.88 3.35 -23.10
CA GLY A 124 -7.42 3.58 -24.47
C GLY A 124 -5.90 3.56 -24.63
N GLN A 125 -5.14 3.37 -23.56
CA GLN A 125 -3.69 3.19 -23.61
C GLN A 125 -3.33 1.73 -23.88
N VAL A 126 -2.13 1.46 -24.39
CA VAL A 126 -1.63 0.10 -24.58
C VAL A 126 -0.62 -0.23 -23.48
N LEU A 127 -0.84 -1.35 -22.79
CA LEU A 127 0.14 -1.87 -21.85
C LEU A 127 1.28 -2.50 -22.64
N SER A 128 2.51 -2.02 -22.40
CA SER A 128 3.71 -2.60 -23.01
C SER A 128 3.78 -4.10 -22.77
N ALA A 129 4.37 -4.83 -23.73
CA ALA A 129 4.54 -6.29 -23.63
C ALA A 129 5.23 -6.71 -22.31
N SER A 130 6.21 -5.94 -21.84
CA SER A 130 6.88 -6.16 -20.56
C SER A 130 5.94 -5.96 -19.36
N GLY A 131 5.14 -4.89 -19.36
CA GLY A 131 4.14 -4.65 -18.32
C GLY A 131 3.11 -5.76 -18.26
N SER A 132 2.59 -6.17 -19.42
CA SER A 132 1.63 -7.28 -19.55
C SER A 132 2.22 -8.59 -19.01
N LYS A 133 3.49 -8.89 -19.32
CA LYS A 133 4.17 -10.08 -18.80
C LYS A 133 4.29 -10.09 -17.28
N TRP A 134 4.61 -8.96 -16.66
CA TRP A 134 4.69 -8.85 -15.19
C TRP A 134 3.33 -9.00 -14.50
N VAL A 135 2.28 -8.44 -15.10
CA VAL A 135 0.90 -8.64 -14.62
C VAL A 135 0.51 -10.12 -14.71
N GLY A 136 0.75 -10.77 -15.86
CA GLY A 136 0.52 -12.20 -16.03
C GLY A 136 1.33 -13.06 -15.07
N THR A 137 2.58 -12.67 -14.78
CA THR A 137 3.44 -13.34 -13.80
C THR A 137 2.82 -13.32 -12.41
N GLY A 138 2.32 -12.16 -11.98
CA GLY A 138 1.64 -12.00 -10.70
C GLY A 138 0.37 -12.86 -10.62
N LEU A 139 -0.39 -12.93 -11.70
CA LEU A 139 -1.61 -13.74 -11.78
C LEU A 139 -1.31 -15.24 -11.71
N HIS A 140 -0.35 -15.72 -12.50
CA HIS A 140 0.08 -17.13 -12.44
C HIS A 140 0.66 -17.50 -11.06
N ALA A 141 1.47 -16.63 -10.47
CA ALA A 141 1.99 -16.82 -9.12
C ALA A 141 0.86 -16.90 -8.08
N PHE A 142 -0.15 -16.02 -8.19
CA PHE A 142 -1.33 -16.04 -7.32
C PHE A 142 -2.11 -17.36 -7.46
N TYR A 143 -2.41 -17.80 -8.68
CA TYR A 143 -3.12 -19.07 -8.90
C TYR A 143 -2.34 -20.28 -8.39
N LEU A 144 -1.02 -20.30 -8.59
CA LEU A 144 -0.17 -21.37 -8.08
C LEU A 144 -0.19 -21.42 -6.54
N LEU A 145 -0.01 -20.28 -5.89
CA LEU A 145 -0.06 -20.19 -4.42
C LEU A 145 -1.45 -20.53 -3.87
N ALA A 146 -2.51 -20.08 -4.54
CA ALA A 146 -3.89 -20.39 -4.15
C ALA A 146 -4.15 -21.91 -4.22
N ALA A 147 -3.74 -22.57 -5.31
CA ALA A 147 -3.86 -24.02 -5.45
C ALA A 147 -3.08 -24.77 -4.36
N ILE A 148 -1.84 -24.35 -4.08
CA ILE A 148 -1.01 -24.92 -3.00
C ILE A 148 -1.70 -24.72 -1.64
N ALA A 149 -2.22 -23.53 -1.36
CA ALA A 149 -2.90 -23.22 -0.11
C ALA A 149 -4.14 -24.09 0.11
N VAL A 150 -5.00 -24.21 -0.91
CA VAL A 150 -6.19 -25.07 -0.86
C VAL A 150 -5.78 -26.53 -0.65
N GLY A 151 -4.77 -27.03 -1.37
CA GLY A 151 -4.26 -28.39 -1.20
C GLY A 151 -3.77 -28.66 0.22
N LEU A 152 -3.00 -27.73 0.80
CA LEU A 152 -2.52 -27.83 2.18
C LEU A 152 -3.66 -27.80 3.20
N MET A 153 -4.70 -26.98 2.98
CA MET A 153 -5.89 -26.93 3.84
C MET A 153 -6.67 -28.24 3.80
N VAL A 154 -6.85 -28.84 2.62
CA VAL A 154 -7.52 -30.13 2.48
C VAL A 154 -6.73 -31.24 3.16
N VAL A 155 -5.42 -31.34 2.91
CA VAL A 155 -4.56 -32.35 3.54
C VAL A 155 -4.53 -32.21 5.06
N SER A 156 -4.39 -30.99 5.57
CA SER A 156 -4.40 -30.73 7.02
C SER A 156 -5.77 -31.03 7.65
N GLY A 157 -6.87 -30.69 6.95
CA GLY A 157 -8.22 -31.05 7.37
C GLY A 157 -8.43 -32.56 7.46
N ILE A 158 -8.02 -33.31 6.43
CA ILE A 158 -8.13 -34.78 6.41
C ILE A 158 -7.28 -35.42 7.50
N LYS A 159 -6.02 -35.01 7.68
CA LYS A 159 -5.15 -35.51 8.76
C LYS A 159 -5.78 -35.35 10.14
N LYS A 160 -6.34 -34.15 10.39
CA LYS A 160 -7.04 -33.85 11.64
C LYS A 160 -8.27 -34.75 11.88
N LEU A 161 -9.00 -35.12 10.83
CA LEU A 161 -10.15 -36.04 10.92
C LEU A 161 -9.74 -37.49 11.13
N ILE A 162 -8.60 -37.91 10.55
CA ILE A 162 -8.06 -39.27 10.69
C ILE A 162 -7.33 -39.43 12.04
N GLY A 163 -7.29 -38.38 12.88
CA GLY A 163 -6.71 -38.43 14.22
C GLY A 163 -5.19 -38.60 14.22
N LYS A 164 -4.51 -38.23 13.13
CA LYS A 164 -3.06 -38.37 12.95
C LYS A 164 -2.40 -37.06 12.57
#